data_AF-A0AA50PIN5-F1
#
_entry.id   AF-A0AA50PIN5-F1
#
_cell.length_a   1.000
_cell.length_b   1.000
_cell.length_c   1.000
_cell.angle_alpha   90.00
_cell.angle_beta   90.00
_cell.angle_gamma   90.00
#
_symmetry.space_group_name_H-M   'P 1'
#
loop_
_entity.id
_entity.type
_entity.pdbx_description
1 polymer ?
#
loop_
_entity_poly.entity_id
_entity_poly.type
_entity_poly.pdbx_seq_one_letter_code
_entity_poly.pdbx_strand_id
1 'polypeptide(L)'
;ATALFGNTSALGGSSGGNKHLVEFRAGRMTLKGRMVHPDKRKGLLYVYQGEDSLMHFCWKDRTTGEVEDDLLIFPDDCEFV
;
A
#
# COMPACT_ATOMS: atom_id res chain seq x y z
N ALA A 1 -6.78 -16.36 -21.08
CA ALA A 1 -5.67 -15.79 -20.30
C ALA A 1 -5.88 -16.19 -18.85
N THR A 2 -5.01 -17.03 -18.30
CA THR A 2 -5.14 -17.55 -16.93
C THR A 2 -4.57 -16.50 -15.99
N ALA A 3 -5.39 -15.95 -15.09
CA ALA A 3 -4.92 -15.02 -14.07
C ALA A 3 -3.90 -15.74 -13.15
N LEU A 4 -2.71 -15.15 -13.03
CA LEU A 4 -1.55 -15.74 -12.35
C LEU A 4 -1.69 -15.78 -10.82
N PHE A 5 -2.70 -15.12 -10.25
CA PHE A 5 -2.89 -14.97 -8.82
C PHE A 5 -4.18 -15.66 -8.36
N GLY A 6 -4.22 -16.98 -8.56
CA GLY A 6 -5.24 -17.84 -7.98
C GLY A 6 -5.05 -17.95 -6.46
N ASN A 7 -5.88 -17.23 -5.72
CA ASN A 7 -6.32 -17.46 -4.34
C ASN A 7 -5.51 -18.49 -3.52
N THR A 8 -4.47 -18.05 -2.81
CA THR A 8 -3.61 -18.90 -1.94
C THR A 8 -4.17 -19.09 -0.53
N SER A 9 -5.49 -18.98 -0.32
CA SER A 9 -6.11 -19.13 1.01
C SER A 9 -6.03 -20.55 1.60
N ALA A 10 -5.29 -21.48 0.98
CA ALA A 10 -5.15 -22.88 1.41
C ALA A 10 -3.73 -23.31 1.85
N LEU A 11 -2.73 -22.41 1.91
CA LEU A 11 -1.40 -22.75 2.41
C LEU A 11 -1.08 -21.92 3.67
N GLY A 12 -1.19 -22.58 4.82
CA GLY A 12 -1.12 -21.98 6.14
C GLY A 12 0.23 -21.40 6.54
N GLY A 13 0.17 -20.43 7.45
CA GLY A 13 1.29 -19.90 8.21
C GLY A 13 0.76 -19.07 9.39
N SER A 14 1.04 -19.51 10.61
CA SER A 14 0.58 -18.96 11.88
C SER A 14 1.06 -17.51 12.12
N SER A 15 0.26 -16.52 11.71
CA SER A 15 0.29 -15.15 12.25
C SER A 15 -1.11 -14.56 12.04
N GLY A 16 -1.73 -14.03 13.09
CA GLY A 16 -3.07 -13.43 13.01
C GLY A 16 -3.13 -12.31 11.97
N GLY A 17 -3.60 -12.65 10.77
CA GLY A 17 -4.21 -11.79 9.76
C GLY A 17 -3.41 -10.57 9.33
N ASN A 18 -2.20 -10.72 8.80
CA ASN A 18 -1.57 -9.62 8.06
C ASN A 18 -2.40 -9.39 6.78
N LYS A 19 -3.27 -8.37 6.83
CA LYS A 19 -4.16 -7.98 5.72
C LYS A 19 -3.39 -7.39 4.53
N HIS A 20 -2.15 -6.96 4.74
CA HIS A 20 -1.34 -6.31 3.72
C HIS A 20 -0.60 -7.34 2.87
N LEU A 21 -0.70 -7.22 1.55
CA LEU A 21 0.04 -8.01 0.57
C LEU A 21 1.53 -7.64 0.58
N VAL A 22 1.82 -6.36 0.81
CA VAL A 22 3.17 -5.86 1.06
C VAL A 22 3.08 -4.68 2.04
N GLU A 23 4.07 -4.55 2.91
CA GLU A 23 4.24 -3.36 3.73
C GLU A 23 5.73 -3.08 3.98
N PHE A 24 6.10 -1.80 4.00
CA PHE A 24 7.44 -1.37 4.37
C PHE A 24 7.46 0.09 4.85
N ARG A 25 8.50 0.45 5.59
CA ARG A 25 8.68 1.80 6.12
C ARG A 25 9.19 2.72 5.01
N ALA A 26 8.39 3.72 4.66
CA ALA A 26 8.75 4.73 3.67
C ALA A 26 8.15 6.09 4.04
N GLY A 27 8.92 7.16 3.84
CA GLY A 27 8.40 8.52 3.87
C GLY A 27 7.71 8.88 2.55
N ARG A 28 7.21 10.11 2.45
CA ARG A 28 6.73 10.67 1.18
C ARG A 28 7.39 11.99 0.88
N MET A 29 7.12 12.50 -0.32
CA MET A 29 7.42 13.88 -0.69
C MET A 29 6.16 14.56 -1.20
N THR A 30 6.10 15.88 -1.05
CA THR A 30 5.00 16.72 -1.57
C THR A 30 5.56 17.79 -2.49
N LEU A 31 4.84 18.09 -3.58
CA LEU A 31 5.21 19.16 -4.49
C LEU A 31 4.69 20.49 -3.92
N LYS A 32 5.58 21.47 -3.73
CA LYS A 32 5.21 22.86 -3.39
C LYS A 32 5.72 23.78 -4.50
N GLY A 33 4.80 24.33 -5.28
CA GLY A 33 5.15 25.07 -6.50
C GLY A 33 5.84 24.17 -7.52
N ARG A 34 7.14 24.38 -7.75
CA ARG A 34 7.97 23.57 -8.66
C ARG A 34 9.05 22.75 -7.94
N MET A 35 9.03 22.71 -6.60
CA MET A 35 10.04 22.02 -5.81
C MET A 35 9.41 20.89 -5.00
N VAL A 36 10.07 19.74 -4.98
CA VAL A 36 9.65 18.57 -4.21
C VAL A 36 10.26 18.67 -2.81
N HIS A 37 9.43 18.54 -1.78
CA HIS A 37 9.85 18.63 -0.38
C HIS A 37 9.64 17.30 0.33
N PRO A 38 10.66 16.76 1.02
CA PRO A 38 10.48 15.55 1.82
C PRO A 38 9.59 15.83 3.02
N ASP A 39 8.65 14.93 3.26
CA ASP A 39 7.94 14.84 4.53
C ASP A 39 8.83 14.10 5.54
N LYS A 40 9.04 14.69 6.73
CA LYS A 40 9.91 14.14 7.77
C LYS A 40 9.21 13.08 8.63
N ARG A 41 7.89 12.89 8.46
CA ARG A 41 7.09 11.97 9.26
C ARG A 41 7.44 10.52 8.91
N LYS A 42 7.38 9.64 9.92
CA LYS A 42 7.64 8.21 9.76
C LYS A 42 6.43 7.56 9.13
N GLY A 43 6.50 7.20 7.86
CA GLY A 43 5.41 6.51 7.18
C GLY A 43 5.51 4.98 7.20
N LEU A 44 4.35 4.36 7.01
CA LEU A 44 4.20 2.96 6.59
C LEU A 44 3.47 2.98 5.25
N LEU A 45 4.12 2.46 4.22
CA LEU A 45 3.49 2.20 2.94
C LEU A 45 3.05 0.74 2.93
N TYR A 46 1.81 0.49 2.54
CA TYR A 46 1.31 -0.87 2.39
C TYR A 46 0.30 -0.96 1.25
N VAL A 47 0.14 -2.18 0.73
CA VAL A 47 -0.85 -2.50 -0.28
C VAL A 47 -1.69 -3.66 0.23
N TYR A 48 -3.01 -3.59 0.05
CA TYR A 48 -3.91 -4.69 0.36
C TYR A 48 -5.02 -4.82 -0.68
N GLN A 49 -5.67 -5.99 -0.71
CA GLN A 49 -6.88 -6.20 -1.50
C GLN A 49 -8.10 -6.03 -0.60
N GLY A 50 -9.00 -5.11 -0.97
CA GLY A 50 -10.26 -4.86 -0.26
C GLY A 50 -11.24 -6.03 -0.39
N GLU A 51 -12.29 -6.01 0.42
CA GLU A 51 -13.37 -7.01 0.36
C GLU A 51 -14.16 -6.93 -0.97
N ASP A 52 -14.11 -5.78 -1.63
CA ASP A 52 -14.60 -5.53 -2.99
C ASP A 52 -13.67 -6.05 -4.10
N SER A 53 -12.57 -6.71 -3.72
CA SER A 53 -11.51 -7.19 -4.61
C SER A 53 -10.67 -6.08 -5.28
N LEU A 54 -10.84 -4.82 -4.87
CA LEU A 54 -10.05 -3.69 -5.40
C LEU A 54 -8.70 -3.60 -4.67
N MET A 55 -7.69 -3.10 -5.37
CA MET A 55 -6.33 -2.96 -4.82
C MET A 55 -6.14 -1.56 -4.24
N HIS A 56 -5.78 -1.51 -2.97
CA HIS A 56 -5.55 -0.27 -2.23
C HIS A 56 -4.04 -0.05 -2.02
N PHE A 57 -3.53 1.10 -2.46
CA PHE A 57 -2.19 1.60 -2.17
C PHE A 57 -2.30 2.68 -1.09
N CYS A 58 -1.76 2.40 0.09
CA CYS A 58 -1.96 3.26 1.24
C CYS A 58 -0.66 3.82 1.79
N TRP A 59 -0.74 5.03 2.34
CA TRP A 59 0.29 5.58 3.21
C TRP A 59 -0.30 6.02 4.55
N LYS A 60 0.31 5.52 5.62
CA LYS A 60 -0.09 5.78 7.00
C LYS A 60 1.01 6.50 7.77
N ASP A 61 0.65 7.57 8.46
CA ASP A 61 1.54 8.20 9.44
C ASP A 61 1.65 7.29 10.67
N ARG A 62 2.87 6.86 11.00
CA ARG A 62 3.11 5.98 12.16
C ARG A 62 3.16 6.74 13.48
N THR A 63 3.18 8.06 13.44
CA THR A 63 3.16 8.92 14.63
C THR A 63 1.74 9.03 15.16
N THR A 64 0.78 9.30 14.28
CA THR A 64 -0.65 9.43 14.62
C THR A 64 -1.41 8.12 14.49
N GLY A 65 -0.97 7.25 13.59
CA GLY A 65 -1.67 6.02 13.24
C GLY A 65 -2.70 6.20 12.13
N GLU A 66 -2.84 7.40 11.58
CA GLU A 66 -3.85 7.74 10.56
C GLU A 66 -3.39 7.36 9.15
N VAL A 67 -4.33 6.83 8.35
CA VAL A 67 -4.16 6.59 6.92
C VAL A 67 -4.50 7.88 6.21
N GLU A 68 -3.49 8.54 5.64
CA GLU A 68 -3.69 9.85 5.00
C GLU A 68 -3.97 9.70 3.50
N ASP A 69 -3.43 8.66 2.89
CA ASP A 69 -3.66 8.36 1.48
C ASP A 69 -4.08 6.91 1.35
N ASP A 70 -5.15 6.72 0.59
CA ASP A 70 -5.72 5.43 0.22
C ASP A 70 -6.17 5.53 -1.24
N LEU A 71 -5.34 5.03 -2.14
CA LEU A 71 -5.55 5.10 -3.58
C LEU A 71 -5.94 3.74 -4.11
N LEU A 72 -7.03 3.71 -4.87
CA LEU A 72 -7.37 2.54 -5.66
C LEU A 72 -6.47 2.51 -6.90
N ILE A 73 -5.76 1.40 -7.11
CA ILE A 73 -4.92 1.15 -8.28
C ILE A 73 -5.48 0.00 -9.11
N PHE A 74 -5.55 0.14 -10.43
CA PHE A 74 -5.88 -0.95 -11.34
C PHE A 74 -4.61 -1.56 -11.96
N PRO A 75 -4.70 -2.78 -12.52
CA PRO A 75 -3.59 -3.34 -13.29
C PRO A 75 -3.11 -2.36 -14.35
N ASP A 76 -1.79 -2.23 -14.48
CA ASP A 76 -1.10 -1.38 -15.45
C ASP A 76 -1.24 0.15 -15.24
N ASP A 77 -1.93 0.63 -14.19
CA ASP A 77 -2.04 2.08 -13.90
C ASP A 77 -0.72 2.69 -13.41
N CYS A 78 0.11 1.92 -12.71
CA CYS A 78 1.27 2.39 -11.99
C CYS A 78 2.41 1.38 -12.03
N GLU A 79 3.63 1.89 -12.05
CA GLU A 79 4.87 1.13 -11.87
C GLU A 79 5.67 1.77 -10.74
N PHE A 80 6.28 0.95 -9.87
CA PHE A 80 7.18 1.41 -8.82
C PHE A 80 8.63 1.07 -9.22
N VAL A 81 9.43 2.11 -9.48
CA VAL A 81 10.82 2.06 -10.01
C VAL A 81 11.83 2.75 -9.09
#